data_AF-A0A935AVG4-F1
#
_entry.id   AF-A0A935AVG4-F1
#
_cell.length_a   1.000
_cell.length_b   1.000
_cell.length_c   1.000
_cell.angle_alpha   90.00
_cell.angle_beta   90.00
_cell.angle_gamma   90.00
#
_symmetry.space_group_name_H-M   'P 1'
#
loop_
_entity.id
_entity.type
_entity.pdbx_description
1 polymer ?
#
loop_
_entity_poly.entity_id
_entity_poly.type
_entity_poly.pdbx_seq_one_letter_code
_entity_poly.pdbx_strand_id
1 'polypeptide(L)'
;MEPRRRIAPPARPAVQVGRIVEVVVTGFSGPDVEVKLADGRRGVIARSEFAEPPTVGSAVTAALLARDDPAGRVWLSHSWAVRQVAWDRLEAAHAEGATVPAAVIKVVRGGLLVDVGLRAFLPASMVSTSRSRT
;
A
#
# COMPACT_ATOMS: atom_id res chain seq x y z
N MET A 1 -16.43 28.38 -44.79
CA MET A 1 -15.58 28.76 -43.63
C MET A 1 -15.91 27.78 -42.52
N GLU A 2 -15.13 26.72 -42.40
CA GLU A 2 -15.45 25.55 -41.57
C GLU A 2 -14.87 25.72 -40.15
N PRO A 3 -15.65 25.49 -39.08
CA PRO A 3 -15.13 25.67 -37.73
C PRO A 3 -14.17 24.53 -37.39
N ARG A 4 -12.93 24.89 -37.01
CA ARG A 4 -11.89 23.97 -36.56
C ARG A 4 -12.41 23.13 -35.40
N ARG A 5 -12.71 21.85 -35.64
CA ARG A 5 -12.96 20.86 -34.57
C ARG A 5 -11.73 20.82 -33.65
N ARG A 6 -11.87 21.32 -32.42
CA ARG A 6 -10.94 21.00 -31.34
C ARG A 6 -11.04 19.49 -31.09
N ILE A 7 -10.02 18.76 -31.50
CA ILE A 7 -9.85 17.37 -31.09
C ILE A 7 -9.55 17.43 -29.59
N ALA A 8 -10.46 16.90 -28.76
CA ALA A 8 -10.19 16.74 -27.34
C ALA A 8 -8.95 15.84 -27.18
N PRO A 9 -8.01 16.16 -26.27
CA PRO A 9 -6.89 15.26 -26.01
C PRO A 9 -7.44 13.86 -25.67
N PRO A 10 -6.79 12.78 -26.12
CA PRO A 10 -7.27 11.44 -25.81
C PRO A 10 -7.48 11.32 -24.31
N ALA A 11 -8.67 10.86 -23.89
CA ALA A 11 -8.95 10.61 -22.49
C ALA A 11 -7.85 9.67 -21.98
N ARG A 12 -6.96 10.18 -21.12
CA ARG A 12 -5.96 9.33 -20.47
C ARG A 12 -6.74 8.18 -19.83
N PRO A 13 -6.36 6.92 -20.05
CA PRO A 13 -7.05 5.80 -19.42
C PRO A 13 -7.14 6.10 -17.93
N ALA A 14 -8.36 6.08 -17.38
CA ALA A 14 -8.59 6.41 -15.98
C ALA A 14 -7.66 5.53 -15.14
N VAL A 15 -6.70 6.14 -14.45
CA VAL A 15 -5.82 5.42 -13.54
C VAL A 15 -6.72 4.76 -12.51
N GLN A 16 -6.80 3.43 -12.55
CA GLN A 16 -7.63 2.67 -11.63
C GLN A 16 -6.92 2.66 -10.27
N VAL A 17 -7.29 3.65 -9.46
CA VAL A 17 -6.70 3.88 -8.15
C VAL A 17 -6.87 2.66 -7.28
N GLY A 18 -5.81 2.28 -6.58
CA GLY A 18 -5.82 1.13 -5.68
C GLY A 18 -5.58 -0.21 -6.36
N ARG A 19 -5.34 -0.26 -7.68
CA ARG A 19 -4.82 -1.47 -8.30
C ARG A 19 -3.38 -1.70 -7.82
N ILE A 20 -3.15 -2.86 -7.20
CA ILE A 20 -1.83 -3.34 -6.81
C ILE A 20 -1.12 -3.89 -8.04
N VAL A 21 0.12 -3.45 -8.25
CA VAL A 21 0.98 -3.88 -9.35
C VAL A 21 2.39 -4.18 -8.84
N GLU A 22 3.09 -5.07 -9.52
CA GLU A 22 4.52 -5.26 -9.30
C GLU A 22 5.32 -4.28 -10.16
N VAL A 23 6.34 -3.68 -9.53
CA VAL A 23 7.23 -2.71 -10.15
C VAL A 23 8.68 -3.06 -9.84
N VAL A 24 9.58 -2.73 -10.75
CA VAL A 24 11.02 -2.97 -10.58
C VAL A 24 11.73 -1.67 -10.25
N VAL A 25 12.53 -1.66 -9.20
CA VAL A 25 13.31 -0.48 -8.80
C VAL A 25 14.39 -0.19 -9.85
N THR A 26 14.35 1.00 -10.45
CA THR A 26 15.34 1.43 -11.45
C THR A 26 16.39 2.36 -10.86
N GLY A 27 16.08 3.06 -9.76
CA GLY A 27 17.03 3.95 -9.12
C GLY A 27 16.44 4.79 -8.00
N PHE A 28 17.22 5.75 -7.52
CA PHE A 28 16.85 6.67 -6.45
C PHE A 28 17.05 8.11 -6.94
N SER A 29 16.09 8.98 -6.67
CA SER A 29 16.15 10.40 -6.98
C SER A 29 15.70 11.21 -5.78
N GLY A 30 16.66 11.67 -4.96
CA GLY A 30 16.39 12.47 -3.76
C GLY A 30 15.49 11.72 -2.76
N PRO A 31 14.30 12.24 -2.41
CA PRO A 31 13.37 11.57 -1.51
C PRO A 31 12.57 10.43 -2.17
N ASP A 32 12.68 10.25 -3.49
CA ASP A 32 11.85 9.34 -4.26
C ASP A 32 12.65 8.14 -4.78
N VAL A 33 12.00 6.99 -4.82
CA VAL A 33 12.47 5.75 -5.46
C VAL A 33 11.83 5.68 -6.84
N GLU A 34 12.65 5.60 -7.88
CA GLU A 34 12.17 5.41 -9.25
C GLU A 34 11.93 3.93 -9.51
N VAL A 35 10.78 3.64 -10.08
CA VAL A 35 10.37 2.28 -10.42
C VAL A 35 9.82 2.21 -11.84
N LYS A 36 9.94 1.06 -12.47
CA LYS A 36 9.36 0.76 -13.77
C LYS A 36 8.20 -0.22 -13.62
N LEU A 37 7.05 0.15 -14.15
CA LEU A 37 5.88 -0.73 -14.23
C LEU A 37 6.05 -1.72 -15.39
N ALA A 38 5.35 -2.85 -15.31
CA ALA A 38 5.35 -3.87 -16.37
C ALA A 38 4.87 -3.34 -17.74
N ASP A 39 4.03 -2.31 -17.74
CA ASP A 39 3.54 -1.64 -18.95
C ASP A 39 4.53 -0.64 -19.57
N GLY A 40 5.74 -0.52 -18.99
CA GLY A 40 6.81 0.35 -19.47
C GLY A 40 6.75 1.79 -18.94
N ARG A 41 5.70 2.17 -18.20
CA ARG A 41 5.61 3.49 -17.58
C ARG A 41 6.60 3.64 -16.42
N ARG A 42 7.01 4.88 -16.18
CA ARG A 42 7.83 5.25 -15.02
C ARG A 42 6.94 5.64 -13.85
N GLY A 43 7.24 5.08 -12.70
CA GLY A 43 6.57 5.38 -11.43
C GLY A 43 7.54 5.93 -10.40
N VAL A 44 6.98 6.58 -9.39
CA VAL A 44 7.73 7.08 -8.22
C VAL A 44 7.05 6.59 -6.95
N ILE A 45 7.85 6.12 -6.00
CA ILE A 45 7.41 5.77 -4.65
C ILE A 45 8.27 6.58 -3.67
N ALA A 46 7.66 7.25 -2.70
CA ALA A 46 8.43 7.97 -1.69
C ALA A 46 9.29 6.99 -0.87
N ARG A 47 10.58 7.30 -0.69
CA ARG A 47 11.51 6.46 0.07
C ARG A 47 11.04 6.23 1.50
N SER A 48 10.31 7.18 2.07
CA SER A 48 9.70 7.09 3.41
C SER A 48 8.64 6.00 3.56
N GLU A 49 8.12 5.44 2.46
CA GLU A 49 7.18 4.32 2.51
C GLU A 49 7.84 2.96 2.76
N PHE A 50 9.16 2.90 2.61
CA PHE A 50 9.93 1.69 2.84
C PHE A 50 10.55 1.73 4.24
N ALA A 51 10.38 0.65 5.00
CA ALA A 51 11.09 0.49 6.28
C ALA A 51 12.61 0.40 6.08
N GLU A 52 13.02 -0.30 5.02
CA GLU A 52 14.40 -0.41 4.57
C GLU A 52 14.48 -0.02 3.09
N PRO A 53 15.51 0.72 2.66
CA PRO A 53 15.65 1.11 1.26
C PRO A 53 15.72 -0.14 0.37
N PRO A 54 14.90 -0.23 -0.69
CA PRO A 54 14.95 -1.38 -1.59
C PRO A 54 16.27 -1.40 -2.38
N THR A 55 16.54 -2.50 -3.08
CA THR A 55 17.74 -2.62 -3.92
C THR A 55 17.38 -2.33 -5.38
N VAL A 56 18.27 -1.69 -6.13
CA VAL A 56 18.05 -1.50 -7.57
C VAL A 56 17.94 -2.88 -8.25
N GLY A 57 16.91 -3.05 -9.08
CA GLY A 57 16.58 -4.31 -9.73
C GLY A 57 15.64 -5.21 -8.94
N SER A 58 15.31 -4.91 -7.67
CA SER A 58 14.35 -5.71 -6.92
C SER A 58 12.91 -5.42 -7.37
N ALA A 59 12.08 -6.47 -7.41
CA ALA A 59 10.64 -6.35 -7.57
C ALA A 59 10.00 -5.92 -6.24
N VAL A 60 9.10 -4.95 -6.32
CA VAL A 60 8.36 -4.39 -5.19
C VAL A 60 6.89 -4.31 -5.58
N THR A 61 6.01 -4.64 -4.64
CA THR A 61 4.57 -4.46 -4.82
C THR A 61 4.15 -3.04 -4.44
N ALA A 62 3.43 -2.34 -5.31
CA ALA A 62 2.94 -0.99 -5.04
C ALA A 62 1.56 -0.75 -5.66
N ALA A 63 0.80 0.17 -5.08
CA ALA A 63 -0.53 0.51 -5.55
C ALA A 63 -0.52 1.80 -6.36
N LEU A 64 -1.25 1.79 -7.48
CA LEU A 64 -1.45 2.96 -8.33
C LEU A 64 -2.27 4.03 -7.63
N LEU A 65 -1.72 5.24 -7.50
CA LEU A 65 -2.44 6.41 -7.00
C LEU A 65 -2.94 7.27 -8.18
N ALA A 66 -4.12 7.89 -8.07
CA ALA A 66 -4.63 8.87 -9.06
C ALA A 66 -3.91 10.22 -8.97
N ARG A 67 -2.58 10.20 -9.00
CA ARG A 67 -1.78 11.41 -9.20
C ARG A 67 -0.84 11.14 -10.35
N ASP A 68 -1.29 11.51 -11.55
CA ASP A 68 -0.40 11.68 -12.68
C ASP A 68 0.26 13.05 -12.57
N ASP A 69 1.58 13.06 -12.56
CA ASP A 69 2.36 14.28 -12.69
C ASP A 69 2.22 14.81 -14.14
N PRO A 70 2.17 16.14 -14.39
CA PRO A 70 2.37 16.70 -15.73
C PRO A 70 3.60 16.13 -16.48
N ALA A 71 4.61 15.60 -15.79
CA ALA A 71 5.75 14.88 -16.38
C ALA A 71 5.44 13.44 -16.87
N GLY A 72 4.20 12.95 -16.75
CA GLY A 72 3.79 11.61 -17.18
C GLY A 72 4.25 10.48 -16.26
N ARG A 73 4.69 10.81 -15.04
CA ARG A 73 5.06 9.83 -14.00
C ARG A 73 3.84 9.47 -13.16
N VAL A 74 3.75 8.19 -12.80
CA VAL A 74 2.67 7.68 -11.95
C VAL A 74 3.13 7.62 -10.50
N TRP A 75 2.36 8.20 -9.59
CA TRP A 75 2.59 8.04 -8.17
C TRP A 75 2.12 6.68 -7.69
N LEU A 76 2.98 6.02 -6.91
CA LEU A 76 2.75 4.69 -6.38
C LEU A 76 2.92 4.70 -4.86
N SER A 77 2.15 3.86 -4.16
CA SER A 77 2.30 3.67 -2.72
C SER A 77 2.58 2.21 -2.39
N HIS A 78 3.74 1.97 -1.79
CA HIS A 78 4.10 0.66 -1.27
C HIS A 78 3.32 0.35 0.01
N SER A 79 3.23 1.32 0.92
CA SER A 79 2.55 1.14 2.21
C SER A 79 1.05 0.88 2.05
N TRP A 80 0.39 1.48 1.06
CA TRP A 80 -1.00 1.18 0.76
C TRP A 80 -1.18 -0.24 0.23
N ALA A 81 -0.31 -0.70 -0.67
CA ALA A 81 -0.35 -2.07 -1.18
C ALA A 81 -0.16 -3.09 -0.05
N VAL A 82 0.82 -2.87 0.83
CA VAL A 82 1.04 -3.72 2.01
C VAL A 82 -0.20 -3.77 2.90
N ARG A 83 -0.85 -2.61 3.14
CA ARG A 83 -2.07 -2.54 3.95
C ARG A 83 -3.23 -3.31 3.32
N GLN A 84 -3.43 -3.20 2.01
CA GLN A 84 -4.48 -3.95 1.33
C GLN A 84 -4.26 -5.45 1.40
N VAL A 85 -3.04 -5.92 1.12
CA VAL A 85 -2.72 -7.35 1.23
C VAL A 85 -2.94 -7.85 2.66
N ALA A 86 -2.60 -7.05 3.67
CA ALA A 86 -2.88 -7.39 5.07
C ALA A 86 -4.39 -7.41 5.35
N TRP A 87 -5.16 -6.49 4.78
CA TRP A 87 -6.62 -6.45 4.90
C TRP A 87 -7.27 -7.70 4.29
N ASP A 88 -6.89 -8.07 3.06
CA ASP A 88 -7.39 -9.26 2.36
C ASP A 88 -7.11 -10.53 3.17
N ARG A 89 -5.93 -10.62 3.80
CA ARG A 89 -5.58 -11.73 4.71
C ARG A 89 -6.48 -11.79 5.94
N LEU A 90 -6.83 -10.64 6.51
CA LEU A 90 -7.73 -10.58 7.67
C LEU A 90 -9.17 -10.95 7.28
N GLU A 91 -9.64 -10.52 6.11
CA GLU A 91 -10.96 -10.92 5.60
C GLU A 91 -11.04 -12.42 5.37
N ALA A 92 -10.01 -13.02 4.75
CA ALA A 92 -9.93 -14.46 4.56
C ALA A 92 -9.92 -15.22 5.90
N ALA A 93 -9.09 -14.78 6.86
CA ALA A 93 -9.05 -15.38 8.18
C ALA A 93 -10.39 -15.26 8.92
N HIS A 94 -11.09 -14.13 8.77
CA HIS A 94 -12.42 -13.96 9.34
C HIS A 94 -13.45 -14.92 8.72
N ALA A 95 -13.44 -15.05 7.39
CA ALA A 95 -14.34 -15.96 6.67
C ALA A 95 -14.11 -17.44 7.05
N GLU A 96 -12.87 -17.81 7.35
CA GLU A 96 -12.49 -19.16 7.78
C GLU A 96 -12.67 -19.38 9.30
N GLY A 97 -12.97 -18.32 10.06
CA GLY A 97 -13.01 -18.38 11.53
C GLY A 97 -11.64 -18.66 12.16
N ALA A 98 -10.55 -18.36 11.44
CA ALA A 98 -9.19 -18.62 11.85
C ALA A 98 -8.68 -17.58 12.86
N THR A 99 -7.84 -18.00 13.79
CA THR A 99 -7.19 -17.12 14.76
C THR A 99 -5.95 -16.47 14.13
N VAL A 100 -5.84 -15.15 14.22
CA VAL A 100 -4.68 -14.39 13.72
C VAL A 100 -3.76 -14.01 14.89
N PRO A 101 -2.48 -14.38 14.86
CA PRO A 101 -1.53 -13.92 15.88
C PRO A 101 -1.34 -12.40 15.77
N ALA A 102 -1.35 -11.72 16.91
CA ALA A 102 -1.23 -10.27 16.99
C ALA A 102 -0.17 -9.87 18.02
N ALA A 103 0.68 -8.91 17.67
CA ALA A 103 1.62 -8.32 18.62
C ALA A 103 0.99 -7.13 19.33
N VAL A 104 1.14 -7.02 20.65
CA VAL A 104 0.66 -5.84 21.40
C VAL A 104 1.64 -4.70 21.19
N ILE A 105 1.17 -3.60 20.59
CA ILE A 105 1.96 -2.38 20.36
C ILE A 105 1.96 -1.53 21.63
N LYS A 106 0.77 -1.25 22.17
CA LYS A 106 0.62 -0.31 23.29
C LYS A 106 -0.67 -0.53 24.06
N VAL A 107 -0.60 -0.35 25.39
CA VAL A 107 -1.78 -0.27 26.26
C VAL A 107 -2.33 1.16 26.27
N VAL A 108 -3.64 1.31 26.06
CA VAL A 108 -4.37 2.59 26.13
C VAL A 108 -5.51 2.48 27.16
N ARG A 109 -6.08 3.62 27.59
CA ARG A 109 -7.09 3.64 28.68
C ARG A 109 -8.32 2.74 28.45
N GLY A 110 -8.65 2.41 27.21
CA GLY A 110 -9.81 1.58 26.85
C GLY A 110 -9.49 0.17 26.35
N GLY A 111 -8.21 -0.21 26.23
CA GLY A 111 -7.84 -1.47 25.59
C GLY A 111 -6.39 -1.52 25.11
N LEU A 112 -6.14 -2.32 24.08
CA LEU A 112 -4.82 -2.56 23.51
C LEU A 112 -4.81 -2.14 22.05
N LEU A 113 -3.76 -1.43 21.64
CA LEU A 113 -3.39 -1.33 20.23
C LEU A 113 -2.55 -2.55 19.88
N VAL A 114 -2.98 -3.30 18.87
CA VAL A 114 -2.32 -4.51 18.40
C VAL A 114 -1.95 -4.37 16.93
N ASP A 115 -0.91 -5.10 16.53
CA ASP A 115 -0.50 -5.26 15.14
C ASP A 115 -0.90 -6.66 14.66
N VAL A 116 -1.81 -6.71 13.70
CA VAL A 116 -2.24 -7.93 13.00
C VAL A 116 -1.79 -7.92 11.53
N GLY A 117 -0.73 -7.17 11.21
CA GLY A 117 -0.40 -6.74 9.85
C GLY A 117 -1.07 -5.41 9.49
N LEU A 118 -2.03 -4.99 10.31
CA LEU A 118 -2.62 -3.67 10.37
C LEU A 118 -2.75 -3.25 11.82
N ARG A 119 -2.73 -1.94 12.08
CA ARG A 119 -3.00 -1.42 13.42
C ARG A 119 -4.48 -1.58 13.74
N ALA A 120 -4.77 -2.38 14.76
CA ALA A 120 -6.12 -2.62 15.25
C ALA A 120 -6.25 -2.26 16.73
N PHE A 121 -7.49 -2.06 17.16
CA PHE A 121 -7.83 -1.81 18.56
C PHE A 121 -8.59 -2.99 19.14
N LEU A 122 -8.10 -3.52 20.26
CA LEU A 122 -8.74 -4.57 21.03
C LEU A 122 -9.31 -3.97 22.33
N PRO A 123 -10.65 -3.94 22.53
CA PRO A 123 -11.27 -3.45 23.74
C PRO A 123 -10.82 -4.24 24.97
N ALA A 124 -10.65 -3.55 26.11
CA ALA A 124 -10.25 -4.20 27.37
C ALA A 124 -11.21 -5.32 27.81
N SER A 125 -12.51 -5.20 27.49
CA SER A 125 -13.52 -6.22 27.79
C SER A 125 -13.33 -7.54 27.02
N MET A 126 -12.58 -7.53 25.92
CA MET A 126 -12.28 -8.72 25.10
C MET A 126 -10.92 -9.34 25.46
N VAL A 127 -10.19 -8.76 26.42
CA VAL A 127 -8.89 -9.26 26.85
C VAL A 127 -9.09 -10.25 28.00
N SER A 128 -8.67 -11.49 27.79
CA SER A 128 -8.60 -12.51 28.86
C SER A 128 -7.15 -12.81 29.19
N THR A 129 -6.75 -12.59 30.45
CA THR A 129 -5.43 -12.97 30.96
C THR A 129 -5.47 -14.41 31.46
N SER A 130 -5.36 -15.37 30.54
CA SER A 130 -5.02 -16.74 30.89
C SER A 130 -3.57 -16.77 31.41
N ARG A 131 -3.39 -16.68 32.73
CA ARG A 131 -2.09 -16.93 33.38
C ARG A 131 -1.82 -18.43 33.26
N SER A 132 -1.00 -18.86 32.29
CA SER A 132 -0.44 -20.21 32.29
C SER A 132 0.48 -20.30 33.51
N ARG A 133 -0.05 -20.88 34.58
CA ARG A 133 0.67 -21.14 35.82
C ARG A 133 1.62 -22.30 35.52
N THR A 134 2.86 -21.97 35.14
CA THR A 134 3.98 -22.92 35.13
C THR A 134 4.53 -23.02 36.55
#